data_AF-A0A946EYW3-F1
#
_entry.id   AF-A0A946EYW3-F1
#
_cell.length_a   1.000
_cell.length_b   1.000
_cell.length_c   1.000
_cell.angle_alpha   90.00
_cell.angle_beta   90.00
_cell.angle_gamma   90.00
#
_symmetry.space_group_name_H-M   'P 1'
#
loop_
_entity.id
_entity.type
_entity.pdbx_description
1 polymer ?
#
loop_
_entity_poly.entity_id
_entity_poly.type
_entity_poly.pdbx_seq_one_letter_code
_entity_poly.pdbx_strand_id
1 'polypeptide(L)'
;MERDDLIVNDSYSLNSHHSEEEGAAIRKNVWKVTAILTLLTTVEVIMGIYFKRAETFTWSMIKWSFVILTLVKAAYIVLVFMHLGDERPNLKKVVLAPYMMFIGYLLFIAITEGFAHLGNSTLFQ
;
A
#
# COMPACT_ATOMS: atom_id res chain seq x y z
N MET A 1 27.94 -21.96 -39.34
CA MET A 1 28.44 -21.17 -38.20
C MET A 1 27.32 -21.11 -37.20
N GLU A 2 27.43 -21.83 -36.07
CA GLU A 2 26.54 -21.57 -34.95
C GLU A 2 26.74 -20.13 -34.49
N ARG A 3 25.64 -19.48 -34.14
CA ARG A 3 25.62 -18.08 -33.70
C ARG A 3 26.08 -18.05 -32.25
N ASP A 4 27.38 -17.81 -32.05
CA ASP A 4 28.05 -17.77 -30.75
C ASP A 4 27.37 -16.79 -29.76
N ASP A 5 26.73 -15.75 -30.29
CA ASP A 5 25.87 -14.80 -29.59
C ASP A 5 24.63 -15.43 -28.93
N LEU A 6 24.04 -16.46 -29.55
CA LEU A 6 22.90 -17.19 -28.99
C LEU A 6 23.35 -18.19 -27.92
N ILE A 7 24.52 -18.81 -28.07
CA ILE A 7 25.09 -19.75 -27.09
C ILE A 7 25.39 -19.03 -25.77
N VAL A 8 25.99 -17.83 -25.86
CA VAL A 8 26.27 -16.99 -24.70
C VAL A 8 24.97 -16.53 -24.03
N ASN A 9 23.97 -16.11 -24.79
CA ASN A 9 22.67 -15.69 -24.24
C ASN A 9 21.91 -16.84 -23.56
N ASP A 10 21.92 -18.04 -24.15
CA ASP A 10 21.32 -19.24 -23.55
C ASP A 10 22.01 -19.61 -22.23
N SER A 11 23.33 -19.42 -22.14
CA SER A 11 24.08 -19.67 -20.89
C SER A 11 23.67 -18.74 -19.74
N TYR A 12 23.28 -17.49 -20.04
CA TYR A 12 22.73 -16.57 -19.05
C TYR A 12 21.26 -16.89 -18.71
N SER A 13 20.48 -17.42 -19.65
CA SER A 13 19.08 -17.81 -19.44
C SER A 13 18.94 -19.07 -18.57
N LEU A 14 19.87 -20.02 -18.66
CA LEU A 14 19.86 -21.25 -17.86
C LEU A 14 20.04 -20.98 -16.36
N ASN A 15 20.80 -19.95 -16.00
CA ASN A 15 21.07 -19.59 -14.61
C ASN A 15 19.97 -18.72 -13.96
N SER A 16 18.97 -18.26 -14.73
CA SER A 16 17.86 -17.42 -14.23
C SER A 16 16.53 -18.18 -14.08
N HIS A 17 16.55 -19.51 -14.22
CA HIS A 17 15.39 -20.36 -13.91
C HIS A 17 15.21 -20.48 -12.39
N HIS A 18 14.34 -19.65 -11.83
CA HIS A 18 13.73 -19.94 -10.53
C HIS A 18 13.05 -21.31 -10.59
N SER A 19 13.23 -22.12 -9.56
CA SER A 19 12.56 -23.42 -9.49
C SER A 19 11.03 -23.21 -9.52
N GLU A 20 10.31 -24.10 -10.21
CA GLU A 20 8.84 -24.06 -10.23
C GLU A 20 8.23 -24.09 -8.81
N GLU A 21 8.93 -24.72 -7.87
CA GLU A 21 8.54 -24.78 -6.46
C GLU A 21 8.59 -23.41 -5.77
N GLU A 22 9.65 -22.62 -5.98
CA GLU A 22 9.76 -21.25 -5.47
C GLU A 22 8.68 -20.34 -6.09
N GLY A 23 8.48 -20.44 -7.40
CA GLY A 23 7.43 -19.68 -8.10
C GLY A 23 6.02 -20.01 -7.58
N ALA A 24 5.74 -21.28 -7.30
CA ALA A 24 4.47 -21.71 -6.73
C ALA A 24 4.23 -21.13 -5.32
N ALA A 25 5.27 -21.07 -4.48
CA ALA A 25 5.16 -20.50 -3.14
C ALA A 25 4.84 -18.99 -3.18
N ILE A 26 5.50 -18.24 -4.07
CA ILE A 26 5.24 -16.80 -4.25
C ILE A 26 3.79 -16.58 -4.73
N ARG A 27 3.34 -17.30 -5.76
CA ARG A 27 1.97 -17.19 -6.28
C ARG A 27 0.92 -17.49 -5.20
N LYS A 28 1.18 -18.48 -4.35
CA LYS A 28 0.31 -18.83 -3.22
C LYS A 28 0.22 -17.70 -2.19
N ASN A 29 1.35 -17.07 -1.86
CA ASN A 29 1.38 -15.93 -0.94
C ASN A 29 0.62 -14.74 -1.49
N VAL A 30 0.79 -14.42 -2.78
CA VAL A 30 0.05 -13.36 -3.46
C VAL A 30 -1.45 -13.61 -3.37
N TRP A 31 -1.92 -14.81 -3.74
CA TRP A 31 -3.34 -15.16 -3.66
C TRP A 31 -3.91 -15.09 -2.24
N LYS A 32 -3.14 -15.55 -1.24
CA LYS A 32 -3.53 -15.46 0.17
C LYS A 32 -3.73 -14.00 0.61
N VAL A 33 -2.78 -13.13 0.28
CA VAL A 33 -2.82 -11.72 0.70
C VAL A 33 -3.89 -10.95 -0.07
N THR A 34 -4.09 -11.25 -1.37
CA THR A 34 -5.23 -10.74 -2.14
C THR A 34 -6.56 -11.08 -1.44
N ALA A 35 -6.78 -12.35 -1.07
CA ALA A 35 -8.01 -12.74 -0.39
C ALA A 35 -8.22 -12.01 0.94
N ILE A 36 -7.15 -11.85 1.74
CA ILE A 36 -7.19 -11.09 3.00
C ILE A 36 -7.58 -9.63 2.74
N LEU A 37 -6.93 -8.97 1.79
CA LEU A 37 -7.16 -7.57 1.47
C LEU A 37 -8.53 -7.32 0.86
N THR A 38 -9.02 -8.24 0.02
CA THR A 38 -10.40 -8.21 -0.50
C THR A 38 -11.38 -8.28 0.65
N LEU A 39 -11.25 -9.27 1.55
CA LEU A 39 -12.15 -9.41 2.70
C LEU A 39 -12.14 -8.15 3.58
N LEU A 40 -10.95 -7.64 3.91
CA LEU A 40 -10.75 -6.46 4.73
C LEU A 40 -11.41 -5.22 4.10
N THR A 41 -11.30 -5.09 2.77
CA THR A 41 -11.93 -3.99 2.01
C THR A 41 -13.43 -4.16 1.90
N THR A 42 -13.94 -5.38 1.70
CA THR A 42 -15.38 -5.68 1.70
C THR A 42 -16.01 -5.31 3.05
N VAL A 43 -15.37 -5.68 4.16
CA VAL A 43 -15.84 -5.32 5.51
C VAL A 43 -15.86 -3.80 5.69
N GLU A 44 -14.82 -3.10 5.26
CA GLU A 44 -14.75 -1.64 5.36
C GLU A 44 -15.86 -0.95 4.54
N VAL A 45 -16.10 -1.38 3.30
CA VAL A 45 -17.15 -0.81 2.45
C VAL A 45 -18.53 -1.08 3.04
N ILE A 46 -18.80 -2.31 3.50
CA ILE A 46 -20.06 -2.67 4.18
C ILE A 46 -20.26 -1.77 5.41
N MET A 47 -19.23 -1.62 6.24
CA MET A 47 -19.27 -0.73 7.41
C MET A 47 -19.62 0.72 6.98
N GLY A 48 -18.99 1.23 5.92
CA GLY A 48 -19.26 2.59 5.41
C GLY A 48 -20.67 2.79 4.88
N ILE A 49 -21.30 1.74 4.32
CA ILE A 49 -22.67 1.80 3.82
C ILE A 49 -23.69 1.76 4.96
N TYR A 50 -23.49 0.87 5.94
CA TYR A 50 -24.46 0.65 7.00
C TYR A 50 -24.38 1.69 8.12
N PHE A 51 -23.18 2.14 8.48
CA PHE A 51 -23.01 3.14 9.53
C PHE A 51 -23.11 4.55 8.96
N LYS A 52 -24.33 5.10 8.96
CA LYS A 52 -24.58 6.51 8.59
C LYS A 52 -24.06 7.46 9.67
N ARG A 53 -23.72 8.69 9.26
CA ARG A 53 -23.25 9.76 10.15
C ARG A 53 -24.24 9.93 11.31
N ALA A 54 -23.80 9.60 12.52
CA ALA A 54 -24.52 9.82 13.75
C ALA A 54 -23.67 10.73 14.66
N GLU A 55 -24.25 11.71 15.32
CA GLU A 55 -23.52 12.59 16.25
C GLU A 55 -23.32 11.91 17.61
N THR A 56 -22.64 10.76 17.59
CA THR A 56 -22.39 9.95 18.79
C THR A 56 -20.92 9.58 18.88
N PHE A 57 -20.47 9.20 20.08
CA PHE A 57 -19.13 8.66 20.32
C PHE A 57 -18.75 7.53 19.34
N THR A 58 -19.74 6.74 18.92
CA THR A 58 -19.61 5.66 17.93
C THR A 58 -19.06 6.15 16.59
N TRP A 59 -19.38 7.38 16.17
CA TRP A 59 -18.93 7.91 14.89
C TRP A 59 -17.43 8.23 14.85
N SER A 60 -16.88 8.74 15.95
CA SER A 60 -15.43 8.94 16.07
C SER A 60 -14.67 7.61 16.04
N MET A 61 -15.21 6.57 16.69
CA MET A 61 -14.63 5.22 16.65
C MET A 61 -14.60 4.65 15.22
N ILE A 62 -15.69 4.83 14.46
CA ILE A 62 -15.75 4.39 13.05
C ILE A 62 -14.72 5.12 12.19
N LYS A 63 -14.55 6.44 12.33
CA LYS A 63 -13.52 7.17 11.57
C LYS A 63 -12.13 6.61 11.84
N TRP A 64 -11.79 6.36 13.10
CA TRP A 64 -10.51 5.78 13.47
C TRP A 64 -10.33 4.35 12.97
N SER A 65 -11.39 3.53 12.97
CA SER A 65 -11.31 2.19 12.40
C SER A 65 -11.01 2.24 10.89
N PHE A 66 -11.63 3.14 10.13
CA PHE A 66 -11.33 3.33 8.71
C PHE A 66 -9.86 3.72 8.46
N VAL A 67 -9.32 4.65 9.25
CA VAL A 67 -7.91 5.06 9.14
C VAL A 67 -6.99 3.87 9.41
N ILE A 68 -7.22 3.13 10.50
CA ILE A 68 -6.38 1.98 10.88
C ILE A 68 -6.47 0.87 9.84
N LEU A 69 -7.66 0.49 9.40
CA LEU A 69 -7.86 -0.56 8.38
C LEU A 69 -7.18 -0.16 7.06
N THR A 70 -7.22 1.11 6.68
CA THR A 70 -6.52 1.63 5.49
C THR A 70 -4.99 1.53 5.63
N LEU A 71 -4.43 1.89 6.79
CA LEU A 71 -2.99 1.77 7.05
C LEU A 71 -2.52 0.31 7.03
N VAL A 72 -3.29 -0.59 7.63
CA VAL A 72 -3.00 -2.03 7.59
C VAL A 72 -2.98 -2.53 6.15
N LYS A 73 -3.97 -2.17 5.33
CA LYS A 73 -4.01 -2.54 3.91
C LYS A 73 -2.79 -2.00 3.16
N ALA A 74 -2.45 -0.73 3.36
CA ALA A 74 -1.27 -0.12 2.73
C ALA A 74 0.01 -0.87 3.09
N ALA A 75 0.19 -1.26 4.37
CA ALA A 75 1.34 -2.04 4.81
C ALA A 75 1.42 -3.41 4.12
N TYR A 76 0.31 -4.16 4.05
CA TYR A 76 0.27 -5.45 3.35
C TYR A 76 0.56 -5.32 1.84
N ILE A 77 0.06 -4.26 1.19
CA ILE A 77 0.34 -4.01 -0.23
C ILE A 77 1.84 -3.75 -0.45
N VAL A 78 2.45 -2.88 0.35
CA VAL A 78 3.87 -2.53 0.21
C VAL A 78 4.77 -3.72 0.54
N LEU A 79 4.48 -4.47 1.60
CA LEU A 79 5.33 -5.59 2.00
C LEU A 79 5.24 -6.77 1.02
N VAL A 80 4.05 -7.07 0.50
CA VAL A 80 3.80 -8.30 -0.26
C VAL A 80 3.67 -8.06 -1.77
N PHE A 81 2.80 -7.16 -2.22
CA PHE A 81 2.61 -6.95 -3.67
C PHE A 81 3.75 -6.19 -4.32
N MET A 82 4.35 -5.24 -3.60
CA MET A 82 5.58 -4.59 -4.07
C MET A 82 6.84 -5.39 -3.73
N HIS A 83 6.69 -6.56 -3.10
CA HIS A 83 7.78 -7.45 -2.65
C HIS A 83 8.83 -6.77 -1.75
N LEU A 84 8.53 -5.57 -1.24
CA LEU A 84 9.48 -4.78 -0.46
C LEU A 84 9.81 -5.41 0.90
N GLY A 85 9.05 -6.43 1.33
CA GLY A 85 9.29 -7.20 2.55
C GLY A 85 10.61 -7.97 2.55
N ASP A 86 10.99 -8.55 1.42
CA ASP A 86 12.16 -9.44 1.32
C ASP A 86 13.39 -8.75 0.70
N GLU A 87 13.22 -7.48 0.32
CA GLU A 87 14.25 -6.70 -0.37
C GLU A 87 15.35 -6.13 0.53
N ARG A 88 16.44 -5.67 -0.09
CA ARG A 88 17.54 -5.00 0.62
C ARG A 88 17.05 -3.71 1.29
N PRO A 89 17.50 -3.39 2.51
CA PRO A 89 17.01 -2.22 3.25
C PRO A 89 17.26 -0.89 2.52
N ASN A 90 18.29 -0.79 1.69
CA ASN A 90 18.53 0.39 0.85
C ASN A 90 17.45 0.54 -0.23
N LEU A 91 17.05 -0.56 -0.89
CA LEU A 91 16.00 -0.52 -1.91
C LEU A 91 14.65 -0.13 -1.29
N LYS A 92 14.34 -0.68 -0.10
CA LYS A 92 13.15 -0.29 0.67
C LYS A 92 13.11 1.21 0.94
N LYS A 93 14.23 1.79 1.40
CA LYS A 93 14.32 3.23 1.72
C LYS A 93 14.18 4.10 0.47
N VAL A 94 14.76 3.71 -0.66
CA VAL A 94 14.66 4.46 -1.93
C VAL A 94 13.22 4.55 -2.40
N VAL A 95 12.43 3.49 -2.24
CA VAL A 95 11.00 3.51 -2.59
C VAL A 95 10.19 4.22 -1.50
N LEU A 96 10.39 3.90 -0.22
CA LEU A 96 9.52 4.38 0.87
C LEU A 96 9.75 5.85 1.23
N ALA A 97 10.98 6.36 1.15
CA ALA A 97 11.31 7.74 1.51
C ALA A 97 10.55 8.80 0.68
N PRO A 98 10.49 8.76 -0.66
CA PRO A 98 9.73 9.73 -1.43
C PRO A 98 8.23 9.65 -1.13
N TYR A 99 7.67 8.46 -0.93
CA TYR A 99 6.26 8.32 -0.53
C TYR A 99 5.98 8.93 0.85
N MET A 100 6.85 8.69 1.83
CA MET A 100 6.70 9.25 3.18
C MET A 100 6.83 10.78 3.17
N MET A 101 7.79 11.32 2.41
CA MET A 101 7.93 12.77 2.21
C MET A 101 6.68 13.36 1.57
N PHE A 102 6.18 12.72 0.51
CA PHE A 102 4.99 13.17 -0.20
C PHE A 102 3.75 13.17 0.68
N ILE A 103 3.49 12.09 1.42
CA ILE A 103 2.35 12.01 2.36
C ILE A 103 2.49 13.07 3.46
N GLY A 104 3.70 13.23 4.04
CA GLY A 104 3.96 14.26 5.04
C GLY A 104 3.71 15.67 4.51
N TYR A 105 4.11 15.95 3.26
CA TYR A 105 3.86 17.23 2.60
C TYR A 105 2.36 17.48 2.33
N LEU A 106 1.63 16.45 1.90
CA LEU A 106 0.17 16.55 1.73
C LEU A 106 -0.55 16.81 3.06
N LEU A 107 -0.12 16.16 4.14
CA LEU A 107 -0.66 16.41 5.48
C LEU A 107 -0.34 17.84 5.93
N PHE A 108 0.88 18.32 5.68
CA PHE A 108 1.25 19.71 5.98
C PHE A 108 0.30 20.69 5.28
N ILE A 109 0.13 20.59 3.96
CA ILE A 109 -0.78 21.47 3.20
C ILE A 109 -2.22 21.37 3.72
N ALA A 110 -2.73 20.15 3.90
CA ALA A 110 -4.13 19.94 4.33
C ALA A 110 -4.39 20.58 5.70
N ILE A 111 -3.43 20.52 6.61
CA ILE A 111 -3.53 21.13 7.93
C ILE A 111 -3.42 22.66 7.82
N THR A 112 -2.44 23.19 7.10
CA THR A 112 -2.24 24.64 6.98
C THR A 112 -3.43 25.33 6.31
N GLU A 113 -3.91 24.80 5.19
CA GLU A 113 -5.08 25.33 4.48
C GLU A 113 -6.35 25.18 5.30
N GLY A 114 -6.52 24.05 6.00
CA GLY A 114 -7.64 23.82 6.89
C GLY A 114 -7.73 24.86 8.02
N PHE A 115 -6.61 25.19 8.66
CA PHE A 115 -6.56 26.23 9.70
C PHE A 115 -6.76 27.64 9.13
N ALA A 116 -6.20 27.94 7.96
CA ALA A 116 -6.39 29.24 7.31
C ALA A 116 -7.87 29.48 6.96
N HIS A 117 -8.56 28.47 6.42
CA HIS A 117 -9.99 28.55 6.13
C HIS A 117 -10.84 28.79 7.38
N LEU A 118 -10.52 28.12 8.50
CA LEU A 118 -11.20 28.34 9.77
C LEU A 118 -11.02 29.77 10.26
N GLY A 119 -9.78 30.31 10.21
CA GLY A 119 -9.49 31.70 10.59
C GLY A 119 -10.21 32.74 9.72
N ASN A 120 -10.27 32.54 8.41
CA ASN A 120 -11.03 33.41 7.52
C ASN A 120 -12.54 33.34 7.81
N SER A 121 -13.10 32.15 8.05
CA SER A 121 -14.53 32.02 8.35
C SER A 121 -14.95 32.76 9.63
N THR A 122 -14.05 32.88 10.62
CA THR A 122 -14.28 33.65 11.85
C THR A 122 -14.11 35.16 11.69
N LEU A 123 -13.40 35.62 10.65
CA LEU A 123 -13.17 37.04 10.35
C LEU A 123 -14.30 37.68 9.52
N PHE A 124 -15.10 36.87 8.80
CA PHE A 124 -16.19 37.32 7.92
C PHE A 124 -17.60 36.99 8.47
N GLN A 125 -17.72 36.65 9.77
CA GLN A 125 -18.97 36.62 10.53
C GLN A 125 -19.05 37.84 11.46
#